data_AF-A0A0K6IXM6-F1
#
_entry.id   AF-A0A0K6IXM6-F1
#
_cell.length_a   1.000
_cell.length_b   1.000
_cell.length_c   1.000
_cell.angle_alpha   90.00
_cell.angle_beta   90.00
_cell.angle_gamma   90.00
#
_symmetry.space_group_name_H-M   'P 1'
#
loop_
_entity.id
_entity.type
_entity.pdbx_description
1 polymer ?
#
loop_
_entity_poly.entity_id
_entity_poly.type
_entity_poly.pdbx_seq_one_letter_code
_entity_poly.pdbx_strand_id
1 'polypeptide(L)' 'MDIPTPRYRCPLGRLQPEPMDVEAVKRRGWREQRLLVVSLEDDRLDWMERELIRRIGERLYGAREARHG' A
#
# COMPACT_ATOMS: atom_id res chain seq x y z
N MET A 1 5.71 27.38 -22.14
CA MET A 1 6.13 26.07 -22.67
C MET A 1 5.77 25.04 -21.63
N ASP A 2 4.77 24.19 -21.93
CA ASP A 2 4.38 23.08 -21.07
C ASP A 2 5.31 21.90 -21.41
N ILE A 3 6.22 21.57 -20.50
CA ILE A 3 7.18 20.46 -20.70
C ILE A 3 6.58 19.26 -19.97
N PRO A 4 6.10 18.22 -20.68
CA PRO A 4 5.52 17.06 -20.02
C PRO A 4 6.59 16.38 -19.18
N THR A 5 6.31 16.21 -17.89
CA THR A 5 7.22 15.52 -16.97
C THR A 5 7.35 14.05 -17.39
N PRO A 6 8.56 13.56 -17.72
CA PRO A 6 8.73 12.16 -18.08
C PRO A 6 8.42 11.31 -16.85
N ARG A 7 7.37 10.49 -16.95
CA ARG A 7 7.12 9.43 -15.98
C ARG A 7 8.26 8.43 -16.07
N TYR A 8 9.25 8.58 -15.18
CA TYR A 8 10.37 7.66 -15.05
C TYR A 8 9.83 6.26 -14.71
N ARG A 9 9.62 5.44 -15.72
CA ARG A 9 9.40 3.99 -15.54
C ARG A 9 10.75 3.36 -15.25
N CYS A 10 10.83 2.61 -14.16
CA CYS A 10 12.05 1.91 -13.79
C CYS A 10 12.57 1.07 -14.98
N PRO A 11 13.80 1.31 -15.48
CA PRO A 11 14.32 0.63 -16.67
C PRO A 11 14.44 -0.89 -16.47
N LEU A 12 14.65 -1.33 -15.22
CA LEU A 12 14.69 -2.74 -14.83
C LEU A 12 13.32 -3.41 -14.79
N GLY A 13 12.23 -2.64 -14.62
CA GLY A 13 10.87 -3.18 -14.59
C GLY A 13 10.45 -3.81 -15.94
N ARG A 14 11.04 -3.37 -17.05
CA ARG A 14 10.84 -3.98 -18.38
C ARG A 14 11.57 -5.32 -18.55
N LEU A 15 12.57 -5.58 -17.71
CA LEU A 15 13.35 -6.82 -17.71
C LEU A 15 12.75 -7.86 -16.77
N GLN A 16 11.73 -7.51 -15.99
CA GLN A 16 11.02 -8.47 -15.15
C GLN A 16 10.06 -9.26 -16.06
N PRO A 17 10.33 -10.55 -16.31
CA PRO A 17 9.61 -11.33 -17.33
C PRO A 17 8.14 -11.54 -16.96
N GLU A 18 7.83 -11.54 -15.66
CA GLU A 18 6.47 -11.70 -15.15
C GLU A 18 6.14 -10.58 -14.15
N PRO A 19 4.96 -9.95 -14.26
CA PRO A 19 4.49 -9.02 -13.26
C PRO A 19 4.29 -9.75 -11.93
N MET A 20 4.80 -9.16 -10.84
CA MET A 20 4.64 -9.72 -9.51
C MET A 20 3.16 -9.80 -9.12
N ASP A 21 2.69 -10.99 -8.74
CA ASP A 21 1.37 -11.16 -8.11
C ASP A 21 1.39 -10.55 -6.69
N VAL A 22 0.92 -9.32 -6.60
CA VAL A 22 0.89 -8.54 -5.37
C VAL A 22 0.01 -9.21 -4.30
N GLU A 23 -1.11 -9.83 -4.68
CA GLU A 23 -2.00 -10.49 -3.73
C GLU A 23 -1.39 -11.78 -3.19
N ALA A 24 -0.64 -12.52 -4.01
CA ALA A 24 0.12 -13.67 -3.54
C ALA A 24 1.20 -13.24 -2.54
N VAL A 25 1.90 -12.13 -2.80
CA VAL A 25 2.91 -11.58 -1.87
C VAL A 25 2.29 -11.17 -0.55
N LYS A 26 1.15 -10.44 -0.55
CA LYS A 26 0.44 -10.07 0.68
C LYS A 26 -0.02 -11.30 1.47
N ARG A 27 -0.63 -12.30 0.78
CA ARG A 27 -1.05 -13.57 1.40
C ARG A 27 0.13 -14.29 2.05
N ARG A 28 1.28 -14.35 1.36
CA ARG A 28 2.50 -14.96 1.89
C ARG A 28 3.03 -14.20 3.10
N GLY A 29 3.12 -12.88 3.02
CA GLY A 29 3.53 -12.02 4.14
C GLY A 29 2.71 -12.27 5.40
N TRP A 30 1.40 -12.44 5.26
CA TRP A 30 0.54 -12.77 6.39
C TRP A 30 0.78 -14.19 6.92
N ARG A 31 0.78 -15.20 6.03
CA ARG A 31 0.87 -16.61 6.40
C ARG A 31 2.23 -16.99 7.02
N GLU A 32 3.31 -16.41 6.53
CA GLU A 32 4.67 -16.76 6.97
C GLU A 32 5.21 -15.79 8.02
N GLN A 33 4.92 -14.48 7.90
CA GLN A 33 5.59 -13.45 8.70
C GLN A 33 4.62 -12.64 9.59
N ARG A 34 3.30 -12.91 9.48
CA ARG A 34 2.24 -12.14 10.15
C ARG A 34 2.29 -10.65 9.81
N LEU A 35 2.75 -10.33 8.60
CA LEU A 35 2.73 -8.97 8.05
C LEU A 35 1.47 -8.76 7.23
N LEU A 36 0.69 -7.74 7.60
CA LEU A 36 -0.54 -7.36 6.89
C LEU A 36 -0.32 -6.01 6.21
N VAL A 37 -0.47 -5.98 4.88
CA VAL A 37 -0.51 -4.75 4.08
C VAL A 37 -1.87 -4.67 3.42
N VAL A 38 -2.71 -3.78 3.93
CA VAL A 38 -4.10 -3.61 3.48
C VAL A 38 -4.42 -2.13 3.34
N SER A 39 -5.23 -1.77 2.34
CA SER A 39 -5.77 -0.42 2.23
C SER A 39 -6.88 -0.26 3.26
N LEU A 40 -6.98 0.91 3.90
CA LEU A 40 -8.16 1.23 4.71
C LEU A 40 -9.44 1.27 3.87
N GLU A 41 -9.34 1.38 2.54
CA GLU A 41 -10.49 1.40 1.64
C GLU A 41 -10.83 0.02 1.05
N ASP A 42 -10.16 -1.05 1.49
CA ASP A 42 -10.42 -2.40 1.01
C ASP A 42 -11.87 -2.83 1.33
N ASP A 43 -12.63 -3.24 0.31
CA ASP A 43 -14.05 -3.62 0.43
C ASP A 43 -14.27 -4.87 1.30
N ARG A 44 -13.22 -5.66 1.55
CA ARG A 44 -13.28 -6.83 2.42
C ARG A 44 -13.30 -6.46 3.90
N LEU A 45 -12.93 -5.22 4.24
CA LEU A 45 -12.94 -4.73 5.61
C LEU A 45 -14.28 -4.10 5.94
N ASP A 46 -14.92 -4.57 7.00
CA ASP A 46 -16.07 -3.89 7.58
C ASP A 46 -15.65 -2.56 8.22
N TRP A 47 -16.64 -1.74 8.58
CA TRP A 47 -16.40 -0.42 9.15
C TRP A 47 -15.60 -0.47 10.47
N MET A 48 -15.89 -1.45 11.34
CA MET A 48 -15.21 -1.62 12.62
C MET A 48 -13.76 -2.11 12.41
N GLU A 49 -13.54 -3.06 11.51
CA GLU A 49 -12.19 -3.54 11.15
C GLU A 49 -11.32 -2.41 10.60
N ARG A 50 -11.90 -1.60 9.71
CA ARG A 50 -11.27 -0.41 9.14
C ARG A 50 -10.86 0.59 10.22
N GLU A 51 -11.77 0.88 11.15
CA GLU A 51 -11.51 1.79 12.26
C GLU A 51 -10.44 1.25 13.22
N LEU A 52 -10.44 -0.06 13.49
CA LEU A 52 -9.42 -0.72 14.30
C LEU A 52 -8.03 -0.60 13.66
N ILE A 53 -7.91 -0.93 12.37
CA ILE A 53 -6.65 -0.83 11.62
C ILE A 53 -6.18 0.63 11.59
N ARG A 54 -7.07 1.59 11.35
CA ARG A 54 -6.77 3.03 11.37
C ARG A 54 -6.18 3.44 12.71
N ARG A 55 -6.86 3.12 13.82
CA ARG A 55 -6.40 3.45 15.18
C ARG A 55 -5.05 2.81 15.51
N ILE A 56 -4.85 1.55 15.13
CA ILE A 56 -3.56 0.87 15.32
C ILE A 56 -2.48 1.59 14.52
N GLY A 57 -2.74 1.89 13.25
CA GLY A 57 -1.82 2.62 12.38
C GLY A 57 -1.45 3.99 12.94
N GLU A 58 -2.44 4.77 13.37
CA GLU A 58 -2.23 6.09 13.96
C GLU A 58 -1.44 6.02 15.27
N ARG A 59 -1.70 5.01 16.11
CA ARG A 59 -0.96 4.81 17.35
C ARG A 59 0.51 4.42 17.09
N LEU A 60 0.76 3.62 16.05
CA LEU A 60 2.11 3.11 15.76
C LEU A 60 2.95 4.09 14.93
N TYR A 61 2.33 4.84 14.02
CA TYR A 61 3.03 5.67 13.03
C TYR A 61 2.65 7.16 13.09
N GLY A 62 1.78 7.54 14.03
CA GLY A 62 1.24 8.89 14.14
C GLY A 62 0.01 9.09 13.26
N ALA A 63 -0.79 10.11 13.60
CA ALA A 63 -1.86 10.56 12.72
C ALA A 63 -1.23 11.02 11.40
N ARG A 64 -1.91 10.73 10.28
CA ARG A 64 -1.48 11.26 8.98
C ARG A 64 -1.46 12.77 9.13
N GLU A 65 -0.28 13.39 9.06
CA GLU A 65 -0.18 14.85 9.07
C GLU A 65 -1.10 15.35 7.97
N ALA A 66 -2.18 16.02 8.37
CA ALA A 66 -2.97 16.80 7.45
C ALA A 66 -1.96 17.75 6.84
N ARG A 67 -1.62 17.55 5.57
CA ARG A 67 -0.74 18.45 4.83
C ARG A 67 -1.37 19.83 4.95
N HIS A 68 -0.86 20.64 5.87
CA HIS A 68 -1.12 22.06 5.88
C HIS A 68 -0.58 22.57 4.54
N GLY A 69 -1.48 23.22 3.78
CA GLY A 69 -1.10 23.97 2.59
C GLY A 69 -0.20 25.14 2.94
#